data_AF-A0A429FB90-F1
#
_entry.id   AF-A0A429FB90-F1
#
_cell.length_a   1.000
_cell.length_b   1.000
_cell.length_c   1.000
_cell.angle_alpha   90.00
_cell.angle_beta   90.00
_cell.angle_gamma   90.00
#
_symmetry.space_group_name_H-M   'P 1'
#
loop_
_entity.id
_entity.type
_entity.pdbx_description
1 polymer ?
#
loop_
_entity_poly.entity_id
_entity_poly.type
_entity_poly.pdbx_seq_one_letter_code
_entity_poly.pdbx_strand_id
1 'polypeptide(L)'
;MVTGRVRMEGSPRERVGDMGAHPDLTTRQAALVRTGADLAKTAVLRNSLDAKQELARVLFELRGTFQDEKGRPDYAAKSQAYRSAVAALYEASGLSREDSKRLQGSVRHQVGIVLRRELSTEQLAEYDLSPQDRNAPRRKSASGADVDQVTSAPASLPDQVAQLHALATALVDSPEASTLDADTAEKVRAVLADTAAACSRLRTRLEPEGP
;
A
#
# COMPACT_ATOMS: atom_id res chain seq x y z
N MET A 1 25.35 46.82 50.27
CA MET A 1 25.91 45.58 49.70
C MET A 1 24.76 44.63 49.39
N VAL A 2 24.89 43.84 48.30
CA VAL A 2 24.05 42.69 47.88
C VAL A 2 22.78 43.06 47.07
N THR A 3 22.96 43.37 45.78
CA THR A 3 22.79 42.53 44.55
C THR A 3 21.38 42.56 43.94
N GLY A 4 21.24 43.39 42.90
CA GLY A 4 20.08 43.42 42.00
C GLY A 4 20.12 42.27 41.00
N ARG A 5 18.97 41.60 40.83
CA ARG A 5 18.78 40.44 39.95
C ARG A 5 18.32 40.95 38.59
N VAL A 6 19.23 41.02 37.62
CA VAL A 6 18.94 41.40 36.23
C VAL A 6 18.16 40.26 35.57
N ARG A 7 16.94 40.57 35.12
CA ARG A 7 16.05 39.67 34.39
C ARG A 7 16.49 39.67 32.93
N MET A 8 17.15 38.60 32.50
CA MET A 8 17.57 38.43 31.10
C MET A 8 16.33 38.17 30.23
N GLU A 9 15.97 39.12 29.38
CA GLU A 9 15.04 38.92 28.28
C GLU A 9 15.67 37.92 27.30
N GLY A 10 15.04 36.76 27.16
CA GLY A 10 15.45 35.74 26.21
C GLY A 10 15.15 36.22 24.80
N SER A 11 16.20 36.53 24.02
CA SER A 11 16.11 36.75 22.58
C SER A 11 15.32 35.61 21.91
N PRO A 12 14.36 35.94 21.01
CA PRO A 12 13.78 34.94 20.13
C PRO A 12 14.89 34.45 19.21
N ARG A 13 15.37 33.22 19.45
CA ARG A 13 16.14 32.49 18.46
C ARG A 13 15.20 32.22 17.29
N GLU A 14 15.22 33.12 16.31
CA GLU A 14 14.85 32.79 14.93
C GLU A 14 15.64 31.54 14.56
N ARG A 15 14.98 30.39 14.67
CA ARG A 15 15.41 29.18 13.98
C ARG A 15 15.15 29.47 12.52
N VAL A 16 16.10 30.14 11.87
CA VAL A 16 16.34 29.98 10.44
C VAL A 16 16.50 28.48 10.28
N GLY A 17 15.42 27.83 9.85
CA GLY A 17 15.38 26.40 9.62
C GLY A 17 16.54 26.12 8.68
N ASP A 18 17.55 25.45 9.24
CA ASP A 18 18.57 24.76 8.48
C ASP A 18 17.82 23.98 7.40
N MET A 19 17.80 24.55 6.18
CA MET A 19 17.21 23.93 5.00
C MET A 19 18.10 22.73 4.74
N GLY A 20 17.79 21.65 5.47
CA GLY A 20 18.64 20.50 5.66
C GLY A 20 19.17 20.08 4.31
N ALA A 21 20.50 20.10 4.19
CA ALA A 21 21.24 19.86 2.97
C ALA A 21 20.48 18.89 2.07
N HIS A 22 19.74 19.45 1.10
CA HIS A 22 19.02 18.63 0.15
C HIS A 22 20.08 17.79 -0.54
N PRO A 23 19.88 16.46 -0.64
CA PRO A 23 20.85 15.62 -1.31
C PRO A 23 21.11 16.20 -2.70
N ASP A 24 22.37 16.20 -3.14
CA ASP A 24 22.73 16.62 -4.50
C ASP A 24 22.10 15.65 -5.50
N LEU A 25 20.83 15.90 -5.83
CA LEU A 25 20.05 15.10 -6.76
C LEU A 25 20.39 15.55 -8.18
N THR A 26 20.62 14.58 -9.06
CA THR A 26 20.63 14.83 -10.50
C THR A 26 19.28 15.42 -10.95
N THR A 27 19.26 16.11 -12.10
CA THR A 27 18.02 16.67 -12.68
C THR A 27 16.91 15.61 -12.80
N ARG A 28 17.28 14.37 -13.17
CA ARG A 28 16.35 13.25 -13.27
C ARG A 28 15.80 12.83 -11.90
N GLN A 29 16.66 12.67 -10.90
CA GLN A 29 16.23 12.33 -9.53
C GLN A 29 15.32 13.42 -8.95
N ALA A 30 15.67 14.68 -9.13
CA ALA A 30 14.85 15.80 -8.68
C ALA A 30 13.46 15.83 -9.35
N ALA A 31 13.39 15.49 -10.64
CA ALA A 31 12.11 15.36 -11.35
C ALA A 31 11.25 14.22 -10.77
N LEU A 32 11.84 13.04 -10.54
CA LEU A 32 11.13 11.91 -9.92
C LEU A 32 10.64 12.23 -8.51
N VAL A 33 11.44 12.93 -7.70
CA VAL A 33 11.06 13.38 -6.36
C VAL A 33 9.85 14.32 -6.40
N ARG A 34 9.83 15.30 -7.31
CA ARG A 34 8.68 16.21 -7.48
C ARG A 34 7.41 15.47 -7.92
N THR A 35 7.52 14.65 -8.96
CA THR A 35 6.39 13.83 -9.45
C THR A 35 5.85 12.92 -8.34
N GLY A 36 6.74 12.28 -7.58
CA GLY A 36 6.36 11.44 -6.45
C GLY A 36 5.66 12.20 -5.32
N ALA A 37 6.07 13.44 -5.04
CA ALA A 37 5.43 14.29 -4.04
C ALA A 37 3.98 14.64 -4.43
N ASP A 38 3.75 15.01 -5.70
CA ASP A 38 2.42 15.31 -6.23
C ASP A 38 1.50 14.08 -6.21
N LEU A 39 2.04 12.91 -6.56
CA LEU A 39 1.31 11.64 -6.49
C LEU A 39 1.00 11.25 -5.05
N ALA A 40 1.93 11.44 -4.11
CA ALA A 40 1.70 11.18 -2.69
C ALA A 40 0.55 12.04 -2.14
N LYS A 41 0.58 13.34 -2.46
CA LYS A 41 -0.48 14.27 -2.09
C LYS A 41 -1.83 13.86 -2.69
N THR A 42 -1.86 13.52 -3.97
CA THR A 42 -3.06 13.04 -4.67
C THR A 42 -3.61 11.75 -4.07
N ALA A 43 -2.73 10.80 -3.75
CA ALA A 43 -3.08 9.51 -3.17
C ALA A 43 -3.78 9.65 -1.80
N VAL A 44 -3.35 10.60 -0.97
CA VAL A 44 -4.00 10.87 0.33
C VAL A 44 -5.28 11.67 0.14
N LEU A 45 -5.21 12.82 -0.54
CA LEU A 45 -6.36 13.74 -0.65
C LEU A 45 -7.55 13.12 -1.38
N ARG A 46 -7.31 12.23 -2.34
CA ARG A 46 -8.36 11.57 -3.14
C ARG A 46 -8.56 10.10 -2.78
N ASN A 47 -7.83 9.57 -1.79
CA ASN A 47 -7.76 8.14 -1.49
C ASN A 47 -7.55 7.25 -2.74
N SER A 48 -6.80 7.74 -3.73
CA SER A 48 -6.69 7.09 -5.05
C SER A 48 -5.75 5.89 -5.02
N LEU A 49 -6.23 4.72 -5.48
CA LEU A 49 -5.40 3.53 -5.67
C LEU A 49 -4.41 3.72 -6.83
N ASP A 50 -4.88 4.26 -7.94
CA ASP A 50 -4.04 4.51 -9.13
C ASP A 50 -2.86 5.42 -8.79
N ALA A 51 -3.08 6.49 -8.03
CA ALA A 51 -1.99 7.35 -7.57
C ALA A 51 -0.97 6.62 -6.69
N LYS A 52 -1.40 5.64 -5.88
CA LYS A 52 -0.48 4.80 -5.08
C LYS A 52 0.32 3.84 -5.96
N GLN A 53 -0.28 3.30 -7.02
CA GLN A 53 0.39 2.45 -7.99
C GLN A 53 1.41 3.22 -8.83
N GLU A 54 1.05 4.41 -9.33
CA GLU A 54 1.98 5.28 -10.05
C GLU A 54 3.12 5.76 -9.14
N LEU A 55 2.81 6.12 -7.88
CA LEU A 55 3.85 6.46 -6.90
C LEU A 55 4.81 5.28 -6.67
N ALA A 56 4.31 4.05 -6.64
CA ALA A 56 5.16 2.87 -6.53
C ALA A 56 6.10 2.69 -7.73
N ARG A 57 5.64 2.99 -8.94
CA ARG A 57 6.48 2.98 -10.15
C ARG A 57 7.55 4.08 -10.10
N VAL A 58 7.18 5.29 -9.69
CA VAL A 58 8.14 6.40 -9.50
C VAL A 58 9.21 6.01 -8.46
N LEU A 59 8.83 5.39 -7.35
CA LEU A 59 9.78 4.92 -6.34
C LEU A 59 10.69 3.79 -6.87
N PHE A 60 10.17 2.90 -7.71
CA PHE A 60 10.97 1.88 -8.39
C PHE A 60 11.99 2.51 -9.35
N GLU A 61 11.56 3.44 -10.19
CA GLU A 61 12.46 4.18 -11.09
C GLU A 61 13.51 4.96 -10.31
N LEU A 62 13.11 5.60 -9.20
CA LEU A 62 14.02 6.33 -8.33
C LEU A 62 15.11 5.42 -7.76
N ARG A 63 14.76 4.21 -7.30
CA ARG A 63 15.75 3.18 -6.90
C ARG A 63 16.74 2.86 -8.01
N GLY A 64 16.25 2.79 -9.25
CA GLY A 64 17.07 2.58 -10.44
C GLY A 64 18.13 3.67 -10.70
N THR A 65 17.97 4.86 -10.13
CA THR A 65 18.92 5.98 -10.28
C THR A 65 19.99 6.04 -9.18
N PHE A 66 19.86 5.25 -8.12
CA PHE A 66 20.84 5.16 -7.05
C PHE A 66 21.58 3.82 -7.14
N GLN A 67 22.76 3.75 -6.54
CA GLN A 67 23.58 2.54 -6.52
C GLN A 67 23.71 1.97 -5.10
N ASP A 68 23.77 0.65 -4.99
CA ASP A 68 24.13 -0.09 -3.78
C ASP A 68 25.66 -0.12 -3.60
N GLU A 69 26.12 -0.75 -2.51
CA GLU A 69 27.54 -0.91 -2.20
C GLU A 69 28.33 -1.72 -3.25
N LYS A 70 27.62 -2.45 -4.13
CA LYS A 70 28.19 -3.24 -5.22
C LYS A 70 28.14 -2.49 -6.56
N GLY A 71 27.71 -1.22 -6.58
CA GLY A 71 27.59 -0.41 -7.80
C GLY A 71 26.37 -0.76 -8.67
N ARG A 72 25.46 -1.61 -8.19
CA ARG A 72 24.23 -2.01 -8.90
C ARG A 72 23.07 -1.06 -8.54
N PRO A 73 22.00 -0.96 -9.34
CA PRO A 73 20.81 -0.21 -8.96
C PRO A 73 20.27 -0.60 -7.57
N ASP A 74 19.93 0.38 -6.72
CA ASP A 74 19.50 0.15 -5.32
C ASP A 74 18.03 -0.29 -5.21
N TYR A 75 17.65 -1.38 -5.89
CA TYR A 75 16.29 -1.93 -5.82
C TYR A 75 15.93 -2.44 -4.42
N ALA A 76 16.91 -2.72 -3.56
CA ALA A 76 16.70 -3.09 -2.16
C ALA A 76 16.42 -1.90 -1.23
N ALA A 77 16.55 -0.65 -1.72
CA ALA A 77 16.35 0.58 -0.94
C ALA A 77 17.26 0.68 0.31
N LYS A 78 18.50 0.18 0.21
CA LYS A 78 19.46 0.15 1.32
C LYS A 78 20.40 1.36 1.32
N SER A 79 20.57 2.07 0.22
CA SER A 79 21.48 3.22 0.15
C SER A 79 20.94 4.41 0.94
N GLN A 80 21.84 5.14 1.60
CA GLN A 80 21.47 6.36 2.33
C GLN A 80 20.98 7.45 1.37
N ALA A 81 21.58 7.56 0.19
CA ALA A 81 21.20 8.55 -0.83
C ALA A 81 19.74 8.37 -1.29
N TYR A 82 19.32 7.13 -1.59
CA TYR A 82 17.92 6.83 -1.89
C TYR A 82 16.99 7.19 -0.73
N ARG A 83 17.35 6.81 0.51
CA ARG A 83 16.52 7.12 1.69
C ARG A 83 16.33 8.63 1.89
N SER A 84 17.38 9.43 1.70
CA SER A 84 17.30 10.89 1.76
C SER A 84 16.40 11.45 0.67
N ALA A 85 16.47 10.92 -0.56
CA ALA A 85 15.59 11.35 -1.66
C ALA A 85 14.11 11.02 -1.38
N VAL A 86 13.83 9.85 -0.80
CA VAL A 86 12.46 9.49 -0.37
C VAL A 86 11.97 10.37 0.78
N ALA A 87 12.84 10.73 1.72
CA ALA A 87 12.49 11.68 2.78
C ALA A 87 12.12 13.05 2.18
N ALA A 88 12.92 13.57 1.26
CA ALA A 88 12.65 14.82 0.55
C ALA A 88 11.34 14.77 -0.25
N LEU A 89 11.02 13.62 -0.86
CA LEU A 89 9.73 13.40 -1.55
C LEU A 89 8.54 13.56 -0.60
N TYR A 90 8.56 12.89 0.55
CA TYR A 90 7.45 12.99 1.51
C TYR A 90 7.39 14.37 2.17
N GLU A 91 8.52 15.00 2.43
CA GLU A 91 8.57 16.39 2.91
C GLU A 91 7.95 17.37 1.89
N ALA A 92 8.36 17.28 0.62
CA ALA A 92 7.84 18.11 -0.46
C ALA A 92 6.33 17.90 -0.73
N SER A 93 5.78 16.73 -0.37
CA SER A 93 4.34 16.47 -0.50
C SER A 93 3.49 17.33 0.46
N GLY A 94 4.09 17.89 1.51
CA GLY A 94 3.40 18.68 2.54
C GLY A 94 2.42 17.87 3.38
N LEU A 95 2.46 16.54 3.32
CA LEU A 95 1.62 15.66 4.10
C LEU A 95 2.00 15.67 5.58
N SER A 96 1.01 15.43 6.45
CA SER A 96 1.28 15.21 7.86
C SER A 96 2.15 13.96 8.06
N ARG A 97 2.85 13.87 9.20
CA ARG A 97 3.65 12.69 9.55
C ARG A 97 2.79 11.42 9.64
N GLU A 98 1.56 11.56 10.11
CA GLU A 98 0.62 10.43 10.23
C GLU A 98 0.17 9.95 8.84
N ASP A 99 -0.24 10.85 7.96
CA ASP A 99 -0.67 10.52 6.59
C ASP A 99 0.48 9.91 5.80
N SER A 100 1.69 10.49 5.93
CA SER A 100 2.90 9.94 5.32
C SER A 100 3.16 8.51 5.78
N LYS A 101 3.05 8.23 7.08
CA LYS A 101 3.24 6.88 7.64
C LYS A 101 2.19 5.89 7.11
N ARG A 102 0.92 6.30 7.06
CA ARG A 102 -0.19 5.47 6.54
C ARG A 102 0.00 5.17 5.05
N LEU A 103 0.33 6.20 4.26
CA LEU A 103 0.59 6.08 2.83
C LEU A 103 1.80 5.18 2.56
N GLN A 104 2.91 5.35 3.27
CA GLN A 104 4.12 4.52 3.12
C GLN A 104 3.85 3.03 3.28
N GLY A 105 2.97 2.65 4.23
CA GLY A 105 2.57 1.25 4.40
C GLY A 105 1.87 0.68 3.16
N SER A 106 0.91 1.42 2.60
CA SER A 106 0.16 1.02 1.41
C SER A 106 1.04 1.01 0.15
N VAL A 107 1.86 2.05 -0.04
CA VAL A 107 2.74 2.19 -1.21
C VAL A 107 3.85 1.13 -1.19
N ARG A 108 4.38 0.76 -0.02
CA ARG A 108 5.39 -0.32 0.09
C ARG A 108 4.88 -1.64 -0.48
N HIS A 109 3.61 -1.97 -0.26
CA HIS A 109 3.01 -3.16 -0.87
C HIS A 109 2.99 -3.05 -2.39
N GLN A 110 2.56 -1.89 -2.93
CA GLN A 110 2.54 -1.64 -4.37
C GLN A 110 3.94 -1.70 -5.00
N VAL A 111 4.97 -1.16 -4.33
CA VAL A 111 6.37 -1.28 -4.78
C VAL A 111 6.82 -2.74 -4.85
N GLY A 112 6.39 -3.58 -3.91
CA GLY A 112 6.65 -5.02 -3.95
C GLY A 112 6.04 -5.71 -5.18
N ILE A 113 4.85 -5.28 -5.61
CA ILE A 113 4.21 -5.77 -6.84
C ILE A 113 5.00 -5.32 -8.07
N VAL A 114 5.37 -4.03 -8.13
CA VAL A 114 6.17 -3.49 -9.25
C VAL A 114 7.51 -4.21 -9.37
N LEU A 115 8.25 -4.40 -8.27
CA LEU A 115 9.52 -5.14 -8.28
C LEU A 115 9.38 -6.54 -8.85
N ARG A 116 8.32 -7.28 -8.48
CA ARG A 116 8.08 -8.63 -9.01
C ARG A 116 7.67 -8.67 -10.47
N ARG A 117 7.10 -7.57 -10.98
CA ARG A 117 6.72 -7.45 -12.39
C ARG A 117 7.92 -7.10 -13.27
N GLU A 118 8.79 -6.23 -12.77
CA GLU A 118 9.90 -5.65 -13.56
C GLU A 118 11.21 -6.44 -13.42
N LEU A 119 11.39 -7.21 -12.35
CA LEU A 119 12.60 -8.00 -12.10
C LEU A 119 12.31 -9.49 -12.24
N SER A 120 13.26 -10.23 -12.83
CA SER A 120 13.18 -11.69 -12.88
C SER A 120 13.34 -12.31 -11.48
N THR A 121 12.93 -13.57 -11.33
CA THR A 121 13.10 -14.31 -10.06
C THR A 121 14.57 -14.38 -9.64
N GLU A 122 15.48 -14.54 -10.59
CA GLU A 122 16.93 -14.58 -10.38
C GLU A 122 17.43 -13.22 -9.88
N GLN A 123 16.99 -12.12 -10.51
CA GLN A 123 17.32 -10.76 -10.07
C GLN A 123 16.79 -10.48 -8.67
N LEU A 124 15.54 -10.85 -8.37
CA LEU A 124 14.97 -10.69 -7.03
C LEU A 124 15.81 -11.41 -5.98
N ALA A 125 16.22 -12.65 -6.25
CA ALA A 125 17.12 -13.39 -5.36
C ALA A 125 18.48 -12.69 -5.20
N GLU A 126 19.06 -12.13 -6.26
CA GLU A 126 20.33 -11.40 -6.25
C GLU A 126 20.32 -10.11 -5.39
N TYR A 127 19.14 -9.52 -5.22
CA TYR A 127 18.91 -8.36 -4.35
C TYR A 127 18.45 -8.75 -2.93
N ASP A 128 18.45 -10.04 -2.59
CA ASP A 128 17.86 -10.59 -1.36
C ASP A 128 16.37 -10.20 -1.18
N LEU A 129 15.67 -9.97 -2.30
CA LEU A 129 14.25 -9.67 -2.32
C LEU A 129 13.48 -10.98 -2.44
N SER A 130 12.49 -11.17 -1.56
CA SER A 130 11.68 -12.39 -1.61
C SER A 130 10.86 -12.43 -2.90
N PRO A 131 10.99 -13.49 -3.73
CA PRO A 131 10.18 -13.65 -4.94
C PRO A 131 8.70 -13.92 -4.60
N GLN A 132 8.42 -14.41 -3.40
CA GLN A 132 7.07 -14.69 -2.93
C GLN A 132 6.44 -13.51 -2.18
N ASP A 133 5.15 -13.32 -2.40
CA ASP A 133 4.32 -12.45 -1.60
C ASP A 133 4.16 -13.05 -0.20
N ARG A 134 4.79 -12.45 0.82
CA ARG A 134 4.45 -12.75 2.22
C ARG A 134 2.98 -12.42 2.56
N ASN A 135 2.23 -11.84 1.61
CA ASN A 135 0.79 -11.60 1.66
C ASN A 135 -0.06 -12.52 0.75
N ALA A 136 0.48 -13.61 0.20
CA ALA A 136 -0.38 -14.79 0.02
C ALA A 136 -1.03 -15.07 1.38
N PRO A 137 -2.36 -15.26 1.45
CA PRO A 137 -3.17 -14.91 2.61
C PRO A 137 -2.61 -15.56 3.88
N ARG A 138 -1.88 -14.77 4.67
CA ARG A 138 -1.76 -14.99 6.10
C ARG A 138 -3.15 -14.71 6.65
N ARG A 139 -4.00 -15.75 6.66
CA ARG A 139 -5.17 -15.82 7.54
C ARG A 139 -4.67 -15.45 8.92
N LYS A 140 -4.85 -14.18 9.30
CA LYS A 140 -4.72 -13.77 10.69
C LYS A 140 -5.89 -14.44 11.38
N SER A 141 -5.58 -15.55 12.03
CA SER A 141 -6.37 -16.15 13.08
C SER A 141 -6.62 -15.08 14.15
N ALA A 142 -7.72 -14.35 14.00
CA ALA A 142 -8.39 -13.73 15.13
C ALA A 142 -9.34 -14.81 15.68
N SER A 143 -9.09 -15.18 16.92
CA SER A 143 -9.80 -16.16 17.73
C SER A 143 -11.32 -16.11 17.55
N GLY A 144 -11.93 -17.28 17.29
CA GLY A 144 -13.39 -17.46 17.31
C GLY A 144 -13.87 -18.69 16.55
N ALA A 145 -13.92 -19.83 17.25
CA ALA A 145 -14.55 -21.11 16.89
C ALA A 145 -14.01 -21.91 15.68
N ASP A 146 -13.50 -23.11 16.01
CA ASP A 146 -13.33 -24.25 15.11
C ASP A 146 -14.59 -24.51 14.29
N VAL A 147 -14.45 -24.43 12.97
CA VAL A 147 -15.05 -25.41 12.07
C VAL A 147 -13.92 -25.93 11.19
N ASP A 148 -13.52 -27.13 11.55
CA ASP A 148 -12.45 -27.92 10.97
C ASP A 148 -12.71 -28.24 9.49
N GLN A 149 -11.62 -28.40 8.74
CA GLN A 149 -11.53 -29.05 7.43
C GLN A 149 -12.24 -28.41 6.22
N VAL A 150 -11.47 -27.68 5.40
CA VAL A 150 -11.36 -28.00 3.96
C VAL A 150 -9.92 -27.74 3.50
N THR A 151 -9.12 -28.80 3.51
CA THR A 151 -7.95 -28.95 2.66
C THR A 151 -8.44 -29.44 1.30
N SER A 152 -8.25 -28.67 0.22
CA SER A 152 -8.26 -29.17 -1.16
C SER A 152 -7.72 -28.10 -2.11
N ALA A 153 -6.85 -28.55 -3.02
CA ALA A 153 -6.40 -28.04 -4.32
C ALA A 153 -6.76 -26.61 -4.78
N PRO A 154 -5.99 -25.98 -5.72
CA PRO A 154 -6.46 -24.77 -6.39
C PRO A 154 -7.79 -25.09 -7.10
N ALA A 155 -8.89 -24.70 -6.46
CA ALA A 155 -10.23 -24.81 -6.99
C ALA A 155 -10.25 -24.09 -8.35
N SER A 156 -10.81 -24.73 -9.37
CA SER A 156 -10.89 -24.13 -10.70
C SER A 156 -11.65 -22.79 -10.62
N LEU A 157 -11.46 -21.88 -11.58
CA LEU A 157 -12.17 -20.60 -11.58
C LEU A 157 -13.70 -20.77 -11.40
N PRO A 158 -14.38 -21.74 -12.05
CA PRO A 158 -15.78 -22.07 -11.76
C PRO A 158 -16.07 -22.40 -10.29
N ASP A 159 -15.22 -23.18 -9.64
CA ASP A 159 -15.39 -23.58 -8.24
C ASP A 159 -15.24 -22.38 -7.29
N GLN A 160 -14.31 -21.46 -7.59
CA GLN A 160 -14.14 -20.23 -6.82
C GLN A 160 -15.35 -19.30 -6.96
N VAL A 161 -15.92 -19.19 -8.17
CA VAL A 161 -17.15 -18.42 -8.42
C VAL A 161 -18.35 -19.03 -7.69
N ALA A 162 -18.44 -20.37 -7.65
CA ALA A 162 -19.48 -21.07 -6.89
C ALA A 162 -19.35 -20.86 -5.37
N GLN A 163 -18.12 -20.86 -4.84
CA GLN A 163 -17.85 -20.57 -3.42
C GLN A 163 -18.22 -19.12 -3.07
N LEU A 164 -17.86 -18.15 -3.92
CA LEU A 164 -18.20 -16.75 -3.71
C LEU A 164 -19.72 -16.51 -3.73
N HIS A 165 -20.44 -17.18 -4.63
CA HIS A 165 -21.91 -17.15 -4.66
C HIS A 165 -22.51 -17.68 -3.36
N ALA A 166 -22.06 -18.85 -2.89
CA ALA A 166 -22.56 -19.45 -1.65
C ALA A 166 -22.32 -18.56 -0.43
N LEU A 167 -21.14 -17.92 -0.34
CA LEU A 167 -20.81 -16.98 0.74
C LEU A 167 -21.65 -15.70 0.67
N ALA A 168 -21.84 -15.12 -0.52
CA ALA A 168 -22.67 -13.93 -0.69
C ALA A 168 -24.11 -14.18 -0.26
N THR A 169 -24.69 -15.33 -0.65
CA THR A 169 -26.04 -15.73 -0.24
C THR A 169 -26.14 -15.97 1.27
N ALA A 170 -25.17 -16.67 1.88
CA ALA A 170 -25.17 -16.91 3.31
C ALA A 170 -25.08 -15.63 4.15
N LEU A 171 -24.40 -14.59 3.63
CA LEU A 171 -24.26 -13.30 4.31
C LEU A 171 -25.52 -12.42 4.22
N VAL A 172 -26.37 -12.61 3.21
CA VAL A 172 -27.66 -11.88 3.10
C VAL A 172 -28.57 -12.17 4.29
N ASP A 173 -28.54 -13.40 4.79
CA ASP A 173 -29.38 -13.88 5.89
C ASP A 173 -28.62 -13.97 7.23
N SER A 174 -27.40 -13.42 7.32
CA SER A 174 -26.58 -13.53 8.53
C SER A 174 -27.20 -12.72 9.68
N PRO A 175 -27.31 -13.31 10.89
CA PRO A 175 -27.76 -12.59 12.08
C PRO A 175 -26.81 -11.45 12.47
N GLU A 176 -25.58 -11.41 11.96
CA GLU A 176 -24.62 -10.31 12.21
C GLU A 176 -25.08 -9.00 11.58
N ALA A 177 -25.91 -9.05 10.53
CA ALA A 177 -26.55 -7.90 9.92
C ALA A 177 -27.54 -7.19 10.87
N SER A 178 -27.94 -7.82 11.97
CA SER A 178 -28.80 -7.21 13.00
C SER A 178 -28.09 -6.18 13.88
N THR A 179 -26.76 -6.08 13.80
CA THR A 179 -25.96 -5.07 14.52
C THR A 179 -25.83 -3.75 13.75
N LEU A 180 -26.24 -3.73 12.48
CA LEU A 180 -26.24 -2.56 11.62
C LEU A 180 -27.57 -1.80 11.76
N ASP A 181 -27.53 -0.49 11.57
CA ASP A 181 -28.77 0.27 11.41
C ASP A 181 -29.52 -0.19 10.16
N ALA A 182 -30.85 -0.02 10.15
CA ALA A 182 -31.72 -0.58 9.12
C ALA A 182 -31.35 -0.15 7.69
N ASP A 183 -30.91 1.10 7.52
CA ASP A 183 -30.52 1.66 6.22
C ASP A 183 -29.20 1.06 5.73
N THR A 184 -28.20 0.93 6.61
CA THR A 184 -26.94 0.24 6.29
C THR A 184 -27.18 -1.25 5.99
N ALA A 185 -28.01 -1.93 6.77
CA ALA A 185 -28.34 -3.34 6.56
C ALA A 185 -29.04 -3.58 5.20
N GLU A 186 -29.92 -2.66 4.79
CA GLU A 186 -30.59 -2.72 3.49
C GLU A 186 -29.60 -2.52 2.33
N LYS A 187 -28.69 -1.54 2.44
CA LYS A 187 -27.64 -1.31 1.44
C LYS A 187 -26.68 -2.50 1.31
N VAL A 188 -26.29 -3.11 2.43
CA VAL A 188 -25.45 -4.31 2.45
C VAL A 188 -26.17 -5.48 1.78
N ARG A 189 -27.45 -5.70 2.10
CA ARG A 189 -28.28 -6.74 1.46
C ARG A 189 -28.38 -6.53 -0.05
N ALA A 190 -28.59 -5.30 -0.51
CA ALA A 190 -28.65 -4.98 -1.95
C ALA A 190 -27.32 -5.32 -2.67
N VAL A 191 -26.18 -4.89 -2.11
CA VAL A 191 -24.86 -5.17 -2.70
C VAL A 191 -24.56 -6.67 -2.73
N LEU A 192 -24.91 -7.41 -1.68
CA LEU A 192 -24.71 -8.86 -1.62
C LEU A 192 -25.60 -9.59 -2.62
N ALA A 193 -26.86 -9.17 -2.78
CA ALA A 193 -27.77 -9.71 -3.78
C ALA A 193 -27.26 -9.47 -5.22
N ASP A 194 -26.77 -8.26 -5.51
CA ASP A 194 -26.17 -7.93 -6.81
C ASP A 194 -24.92 -8.76 -7.09
N THR A 195 -24.09 -8.98 -6.06
CA THR A 195 -22.88 -9.81 -6.14
C THR A 195 -23.22 -11.27 -6.40
N ALA A 196 -24.22 -11.83 -5.71
CA ALA A 196 -24.71 -13.18 -5.95
C ALA A 196 -25.26 -13.32 -7.38
N ALA A 197 -26.07 -12.37 -7.85
CA ALA A 197 -26.59 -12.37 -9.21
C ALA A 197 -25.46 -12.30 -10.26
N ALA A 198 -24.42 -11.51 -10.02
CA ALA A 198 -23.25 -11.43 -10.90
C ALA A 198 -22.46 -12.75 -10.95
N CYS A 199 -22.24 -13.39 -9.81
CA CYS A 199 -21.58 -14.69 -9.73
C CYS A 199 -22.38 -15.78 -10.45
N SER A 200 -23.71 -15.79 -10.29
CA SER A 200 -24.61 -16.72 -11.00
C SER A 200 -24.48 -16.57 -12.52
N ARG A 201 -24.52 -15.33 -13.04
CA ARG A 201 -24.32 -15.05 -14.48
C ARG A 201 -22.94 -15.51 -14.98
N LEU A 202 -21.89 -15.31 -14.19
CA LEU A 202 -20.55 -15.77 -14.52
C LEU A 202 -20.48 -17.30 -14.56
N ARG A 203 -21.11 -17.98 -13.61
CA ARG A 203 -21.17 -19.45 -13.58
C ARG A 203 -21.85 -20.00 -14.84
N THR A 204 -23.00 -19.45 -15.22
CA THR A 204 -23.70 -19.86 -16.46
C THR A 204 -22.84 -19.70 -17.72
N ARG A 205 -21.89 -18.75 -17.74
CA ARG A 205 -20.97 -18.54 -18.87
C ARG A 205 -19.74 -19.45 -18.85
N LEU A 206 -19.38 -19.95 -17.68
CA LEU A 206 -18.20 -20.78 -17.45
C LEU A 206 -18.52 -22.27 -17.49
N GLU A 207 -19.78 -22.65 -17.32
CA GLU A 207 -20.23 -24.01 -17.60
C GLU A 207 -20.14 -24.26 -19.11
N PRO A 208 -19.40 -25.28 -19.57
CA PRO A 208 -19.37 -25.62 -20.99
C PRO A 208 -20.77 -26.04 -21.41
N GLU A 209 -21.24 -25.53 -22.56
CA GLU A 209 -22.41 -26.11 -23.23
C GLU A 209 -22.11 -27.61 -23.42
N GLY A 210 -22.83 -28.46 -22.68
CA GLY A 210 -22.66 -29.90 -22.74
C GLY A 210 -22.92 -30.44 -24.15
N PRO A 211 -22.35 -31.61 -24.50
CA PRO A 211 -22.50 -32.22 -25.82
C PRO A 211 -23.96 -32.55 -26.19
#